data_AF-A0A916DBA9-F1
#
_entry.id   AF-A0A916DBA9-F1
#
_cell.length_a   1.000
_cell.length_b   1.000
_cell.length_c   1.000
_cell.angle_alpha   90.00
_cell.angle_beta   90.00
_cell.angle_gamma   90.00
#
_symmetry.space_group_name_H-M   'P 1'
#
loop_
_entity.id
_entity.type
_entity.pdbx_description
1 polymer ?
#
loop_
_entity_poly.entity_id
_entity_poly.type
_entity_poly.pdbx_seq_one_letter_code
_entity_poly.pdbx_strand_id
1 'polypeptide(L)' 'MPSHAAGPPPPGESRKAFLLRIDPALFAEIEKWAADELRSANGQIEYLLREAVKARRRGRTRDDETGASGPPRR' A
#
# COMPACT_ATOMS: atom_id res chain seq x y z
N MET A 1 -44.75 -0.48 -9.10
CA MET A 1 -43.50 0.31 -9.13
C MET A 1 -42.34 -0.65 -9.34
N PRO A 2 -41.62 -0.62 -10.48
CA PRO A 2 -40.54 -1.57 -10.72
C PRO A 2 -39.33 -1.21 -9.84
N SER A 3 -38.91 -2.18 -9.03
CA SER A 3 -37.71 -2.12 -8.20
C SER A 3 -36.47 -2.07 -9.09
N HIS A 4 -35.67 -1.01 -8.98
CA HIS A 4 -34.37 -0.93 -9.64
C HIS A 4 -33.42 -1.92 -8.96
N ALA A 5 -33.14 -3.04 -9.61
CA ALA A 5 -32.03 -3.91 -9.22
C ALA A 5 -30.74 -3.12 -9.42
N ALA A 6 -30.12 -2.66 -8.32
CA ALA A 6 -28.80 -2.07 -8.36
C ALA A 6 -27.81 -3.12 -8.89
N GLY A 7 -27.24 -2.86 -10.07
CA GLY A 7 -26.21 -3.70 -10.66
C GLY A 7 -24.96 -3.80 -9.76
N PRO A 8 -24.03 -4.72 -10.07
CA PRO A 8 -22.77 -4.82 -9.33
C PRO A 8 -22.02 -3.48 -9.38
N PRO A 9 -21.40 -3.04 -8.26
CA PRO A 9 -20.71 -1.76 -8.21
C PRO A 9 -19.56 -1.72 -9.23
N PRO A 10 -19.28 -0.56 -9.85
CA PRO A 10 -18.26 -0.44 -10.88
C PRO A 10 -16.87 -0.83 -10.34
N PRO A 11 -16.01 -1.44 -11.18
CA PRO A 11 -14.66 -1.82 -10.79
C PRO A 11 -13.83 -0.56 -10.56
N GLY A 12 -13.61 -0.24 -9.28
CA GLY A 12 -12.89 0.95 -8.82
C GLY A 12 -13.26 1.40 -7.41
N GLU A 13 -14.37 0.94 -6.85
CA GLU A 13 -14.94 1.52 -5.62
C GLU A 13 -14.77 0.67 -4.35
N SER A 14 -14.27 -0.56 -4.44
CA SER A 14 -14.13 -1.43 -3.27
C SER A 14 -12.81 -1.21 -2.52
N ARG A 15 -12.71 -0.08 -1.81
CA ARG A 15 -11.72 0.07 -0.73
C ARG A 15 -12.01 -0.99 0.33
N LYS A 16 -11.06 -1.91 0.54
CA LYS A 16 -11.19 -2.94 1.58
C LYS A 16 -10.97 -2.31 2.95
N ALA A 17 -12.05 -2.18 3.72
CA ALA A 17 -11.96 -1.80 5.12
C ALA A 17 -11.49 -3.00 5.96
N PHE A 18 -10.52 -2.77 6.84
CA PHE A 18 -10.06 -3.77 7.80
C PHE A 18 -9.65 -3.09 9.11
N LEU A 19 -9.74 -3.82 10.22
CA LEU A 19 -9.27 -3.34 11.51
C LEU A 19 -7.74 -3.46 11.55
N LEU A 20 -7.05 -2.33 11.64
CA LEU A 20 -5.62 -2.25 11.85
C LEU A 20 -5.34 -2.05 13.34
N ARG A 21 -4.57 -2.95 13.94
CA ARG A 21 -3.97 -2.71 15.26
C ARG A 21 -2.63 -2.03 15.05
N ILE A 22 -2.47 -0.83 15.60
CA ILE A 22 -1.26 -0.03 15.51
C ILE A 22 -0.91 0.47 16.90
N ASP A 23 0.39 0.64 17.15
CA ASP A 23 0.86 1.32 18.35
C ASP A 23 0.34 2.77 18.39
N PRO A 24 -0.22 3.25 19.51
CA PRO A 24 -0.77 4.60 19.59
C PRO A 24 0.25 5.72 19.37
N ALA A 25 1.49 5.54 19.80
CA ALA A 25 2.53 6.55 19.61
C ALA A 25 2.92 6.65 18.12
N LEU A 26 3.05 5.50 17.45
CA LEU A 26 3.27 5.47 16.00
C LEU A 26 2.12 6.13 15.24
N PHE A 27 0.87 5.90 15.64
CA PHE A 27 -0.27 6.55 15.00
C PHE A 27 -0.24 8.07 15.17
N ALA A 28 0.12 8.57 16.36
CA ALA A 28 0.25 10.01 16.61
C ALA A 28 1.33 10.67 15.74
N GLU A 29 2.46 9.98 15.50
CA GLU A 29 3.49 10.45 14.57
C GLU A 29 2.97 10.53 13.13
N ILE A 30 2.21 9.52 12.69
CA ILE A 30 1.60 9.50 11.36
C ILE A 30 0.55 10.61 11.22
N GLU A 31 -0.26 10.87 12.25
CA GLU A 31 -1.26 11.95 12.24
C GLU A 31 -0.60 13.32 12.13
N LYS A 32 0.49 13.54 12.88
CA LYS A 32 1.26 14.79 12.79
C LYS A 32 1.82 14.99 11.38
N TRP A 33 2.45 13.97 10.82
CA TRP A 33 2.98 14.04 9.45
C TRP A 33 1.86 14.26 8.41
N ALA A 34 0.72 13.60 8.58
CA ALA A 34 -0.44 13.82 7.72
C ALA A 34 -0.91 15.29 7.78
N ALA A 35 -0.95 15.89 8.98
CA ALA A 35 -1.32 17.29 9.16
C ALA A 35 -0.32 18.24 8.47
N ASP A 36 0.98 17.97 8.59
CA ASP A 36 2.04 18.75 7.94
C ASP A 36 1.93 18.72 6.40
N GLU A 37 1.42 17.62 5.82
CA GLU A 37 1.18 17.46 4.37
C GLU A 37 -0.24 17.83 3.91
N LEU A 38 -1.09 18.39 4.78
CA LEU A 38 -2.52 18.67 4.50
C LEU A 38 -3.28 17.43 3.99
N ARG A 39 -2.98 16.27 4.57
CA ARG A 39 -3.56 14.97 4.23
C ARG A 39 -4.35 14.39 5.40
N SER A 40 -5.33 13.52 5.10
CA SER A 40 -5.94 12.67 6.14
C SER A 40 -4.96 11.59 6.62
N ALA A 41 -5.09 11.18 7.88
CA ALA A 41 -4.31 10.09 8.46
C ALA A 41 -4.45 8.78 7.66
N ASN A 42 -5.67 8.43 7.23
CA ASN A 42 -5.91 7.25 6.37
C ASN A 42 -5.18 7.36 5.03
N GLY A 43 -5.18 8.55 4.41
CA GLY A 43 -4.44 8.80 3.18
C GLY A 43 -2.93 8.67 3.38
N GLN A 44 -2.41 9.11 4.53
CA GLN A 44 -0.99 8.99 4.86
C GLN A 44 -0.58 7.54 5.07
N ILE A 45 -1.38 6.77 5.81
CA ILE A 45 -1.18 5.33 5.99
C ILE A 45 -1.16 4.62 4.63
N GLU A 46 -2.11 4.90 3.76
CA GLU A 46 -2.15 4.31 2.42
C GLU A 46 -0.90 4.65 1.60
N TYR A 47 -0.46 5.90 1.62
CA TYR A 47 0.75 6.34 0.94
C TYR A 47 1.99 5.58 1.43
N LEU A 48 2.19 5.52 2.75
CA LEU A 48 3.32 4.81 3.37
C LEU A 48 3.33 3.32 3.02
N LEU A 49 2.17 2.66 3.07
CA LEU A 49 2.05 1.25 2.70
C LEU A 49 2.38 1.02 1.21
N ARG A 50 1.94 1.91 0.32
CA ARG A 50 2.27 1.85 -1.11
C ARG A 50 3.76 1.99 -1.35
N GLU A 51 4.41 2.95 -0.69
CA GLU A 51 5.85 3.16 -0.82
C GLU A 51 6.65 1.98 -0.25
N ALA A 52 6.25 1.44 0.92
CA ALA A 52 6.88 0.25 1.50
C ALA A 52 6.81 -0.98 0.57
N VAL A 53 5.64 -1.23 -0.06
CA VAL A 53 5.47 -2.33 -1.02
C VAL A 53 6.31 -2.10 -2.28
N LYS A 54 6.37 -0.86 -2.81
CA LYS A 54 7.21 -0.51 -3.95
C LYS A 54 8.69 -0.72 -3.64
N ALA A 55 9.15 -0.24 -2.49
CA ALA A 55 10.54 -0.40 -2.03
C ALA A 55 10.91 -1.89 -1.92
N ARG A 56 10.05 -2.72 -1.31
CA ARG A 56 10.26 -4.17 -1.22
C ARG A 56 10.31 -4.85 -2.60
N ARG A 57 9.52 -4.40 -3.57
CA ARG A 57 9.57 -4.94 -4.94
C ARG A 57 10.88 -4.57 -5.64
N ARG A 58 11.31 -3.31 -5.51
CA ARG A 58 12.60 -2.84 -6.08
C ARG A 58 13.81 -3.54 -5.46
N GLY A 59 13.78 -3.81 -4.16
CA GLY A 59 14.82 -4.59 -3.47
C GLY A 59 14.94 -6.00 -4.05
N ARG A 60 13.81 -6.69 -4.26
CA ARG A 60 13.80 -8.03 -4.87
C ARG A 60 14.35 -8.07 -6.30
N THR A 61 14.05 -7.06 -7.13
CA THR A 61 14.61 -6.99 -8.49
C THR A 61 16.15 -6.90 -8.50
N ARG A 62 16.77 -6.20 -7.52
CA ARG A 62 18.24 -6.13 -7.41
C ARG A 62 18.86 -7.45 -6.94
N ASP A 63 18.17 -8.17 -6.06
CA ASP A 63 18.63 -9.47 -5.57
C ASP A 63 18.51 -10.56 -6.65
N ASP A 64 17.48 -10.49 -7.49
CA ASP A 64 17.27 -11.42 -8.62
C ASP A 64 18.25 -11.18 -9.78
N GLU A 65 18.65 -9.93 -10.06
CA GLU A 65 19.66 -9.59 -11.09
C GLU A 65 21.10 -9.95 -10.68
N THR A 66 21.38 -10.06 -9.37
CA THR A 66 22.72 -10.40 -8.86
C THR A 66 22.95 -11.93 -8.80
N GLY A 67 21.92 -12.74 -9.03
CA GLY A 67 21.98 -14.21 -9.03
C GLY A 67 22.28 -14.87 -10.39
N ALA A 68 22.33 -14.11 -11.49
CA ALA A 68 22.43 -14.67 -12.85
C ALA A 68 23.83 -14.58 -13.50
N SER A 69 24.90 -14.43 -12.71
CA SER A 69 26.28 -14.61 -13.20
C SER A 69 26.91 -15.84 -12.54
N GLY A 70 26.42 -17.02 -12.94
CA GLY A 70 27.15 -18.27 -12.72
C GLY A 70 28.34 -18.35 -13.68
N PRO A 71 29.54 -18.78 -13.25
CA PRO A 71 30.71 -18.85 -14.13
C PRO A 71 30.49 -19.88 -15.25
N PRO A 72 31.06 -19.66 -16.45
CA PRO A 72 30.97 -20.63 -17.53
C PRO A 72 31.67 -21.92 -17.08
N ARG A 73 30.91 -23.01 -17.05
CA ARG A 73 31.46 -24.36 -16.83
C ARG A 73 32.38 -24.67 -18.01
N ARG A 74 33.68 -24.78 -17.73
CA ARG A 74 34.69 -25.33 -18.64
C ARG A 74 34.56 -26.84 -18.73
#